data_AF-A0A970A999-F1
#
_entry.id   AF-A0A970A999-F1
#
_cell.length_a   1.000
_cell.length_b   1.000
_cell.length_c   1.000
_cell.angle_alpha   90.00
_cell.angle_beta   90.00
_cell.angle_gamma   90.00
#
_symmetry.space_group_name_H-M   'P 1'
#
loop_
_entity.id
_entity.type
_entity.pdbx_description
1 polymer ?
#
loop_
_entity_poly.entity_id
_entity_poly.type
_entity_poly.pdbx_seq_one_letter_code
_entity_poly.pdbx_strand_id
1 'polypeptide(L)'
;MEIEQARQILDSVKACFADKKVNLSKLSGLDVLSVKKCDLEADFSELPSELRNKIEHVTLTQSYTSLGKKKVSVDVEKQTASFFSASLKLQSGKNLFELSLFDKDSEFLGTAAFELTYKSFFREWNETIFIALALALIIRALIIQAFWIPTGSMEPTLLGQLTERFSQKVTRPGDQILVSRCAYVMDFSLDGRLPFLPRIPIKLPKRGDVVVFRFPIEMPGEPPKDYIKRVIGLPGDKVQVYNFEVYVNDQILKEPYIKDPPFYDYGPVTVPEDSLFVLGDNRNNSSDGHDWGFLPLSHLKGQAVLIYNPFKRFGPIKSIDPMPDNITK
;
A
#
# COMPACT_ATOMS: atom_id res chain seq x y z
N MET A 1 42.16 -41.31 -3.44
CA MET A 1 41.47 -41.22 -4.74
C MET A 1 42.18 -40.18 -5.58
N GLU A 2 42.55 -40.50 -6.80
CA GLU A 2 43.10 -39.50 -7.73
C GLU A 2 42.00 -38.49 -8.08
N ILE A 3 42.38 -37.23 -8.33
CA ILE A 3 41.44 -36.14 -8.67
C ILE A 3 40.51 -36.56 -9.83
N GLU A 4 41.02 -37.37 -10.75
CA GLU A 4 40.28 -37.89 -11.90
C GLU A 4 39.12 -38.82 -11.52
N GLN A 5 39.33 -39.70 -10.53
CA GLN A 5 38.29 -40.60 -10.02
C GLN A 5 37.18 -39.83 -9.29
N ALA A 6 37.55 -38.79 -8.52
CA ALA A 6 36.59 -37.90 -7.87
C ALA A 6 35.67 -37.19 -8.88
N ARG A 7 36.27 -36.76 -9.99
CA ARG A 7 35.58 -36.06 -11.08
C ARG A 7 34.63 -36.98 -11.83
N GLN A 8 35.05 -38.20 -12.14
CA GLN A 8 34.19 -39.21 -12.77
C GLN A 8 32.98 -39.57 -11.90
N ILE A 9 33.17 -39.66 -10.57
CA ILE A 9 32.05 -39.84 -9.64
C ILE A 9 31.10 -38.65 -9.73
N LEU A 10 31.59 -37.40 -9.68
CA LEU A 10 30.74 -36.20 -9.79
C LEU A 10 30.01 -36.10 -11.14
N ASP A 11 30.62 -36.56 -12.23
CA ASP A 11 30.00 -36.62 -13.56
C ASP A 11 28.84 -37.64 -13.61
N SER A 12 28.94 -38.72 -12.85
CA SER A 12 27.91 -39.76 -12.73
C SER A 12 26.71 -39.35 -11.88
N VAL A 13 26.84 -38.29 -11.07
CA VAL A 13 25.75 -37.77 -10.24
C VAL A 13 24.96 -36.67 -10.95
N LYS A 14 23.66 -36.89 -11.05
CA LYS A 14 22.68 -35.97 -11.61
C LYS A 14 21.80 -35.42 -10.49
N ALA A 15 21.66 -34.10 -10.45
CA ALA A 15 20.67 -33.44 -9.62
C ALA A 15 19.37 -33.26 -10.40
N CYS A 16 18.27 -33.77 -9.85
CA CYS A 16 16.92 -33.60 -10.36
C CYS A 16 16.24 -32.46 -9.59
N PHE A 17 15.88 -31.40 -10.31
CA PHE A 17 15.14 -30.25 -9.78
C PHE A 17 13.76 -30.22 -10.41
N ALA A 18 12.72 -30.62 -9.67
CA ALA A 18 11.36 -30.76 -10.20
C ALA A 18 11.36 -31.60 -11.50
N ASP A 19 11.37 -30.96 -12.68
CA ASP A 19 11.32 -31.59 -14.00
C ASP A 19 12.64 -31.53 -14.81
N LYS A 20 13.74 -30.96 -14.25
CA LYS A 20 15.03 -30.82 -14.94
C LYS A 20 16.11 -31.69 -14.29
N LYS A 21 16.76 -32.55 -15.10
CA LYS A 21 17.96 -33.30 -14.71
C LYS A 21 19.21 -32.54 -15.15
N VAL A 22 20.09 -32.20 -14.21
CA VAL A 22 21.35 -31.49 -14.49
C VAL A 22 22.52 -32.28 -13.89
N ASN A 23 23.57 -32.52 -14.67
CA ASN A 23 24.79 -33.15 -14.15
C ASN A 23 25.46 -32.22 -13.12
N LEU A 24 25.87 -32.76 -11.97
CA LEU A 24 26.51 -31.96 -10.91
C LEU A 24 27.81 -31.30 -11.36
N SER A 25 28.55 -31.92 -12.29
CA SER A 25 29.76 -31.34 -12.88
C SER A 25 29.53 -30.08 -13.73
N LYS A 26 28.28 -29.85 -14.17
CA LYS A 26 27.89 -28.67 -14.96
C LYS A 26 27.29 -27.55 -14.11
N LEU A 27 26.98 -27.83 -12.84
CA LEU A 27 26.49 -26.82 -11.91
C LEU A 27 27.69 -26.03 -11.40
N SER A 28 27.81 -24.79 -11.86
CA SER A 28 28.82 -23.88 -11.32
C SER A 28 28.36 -23.42 -9.94
N GLY A 29 29.28 -23.11 -9.02
CA GLY A 29 28.93 -22.62 -7.67
C GLY A 29 28.09 -21.32 -7.61
N LEU A 30 27.71 -20.76 -8.77
CA LEU A 30 26.89 -19.57 -8.97
C LEU A 30 25.41 -19.89 -9.24
N ASP A 31 25.02 -21.14 -9.45
CA ASP A 31 23.64 -21.51 -9.76
C ASP A 31 22.76 -21.46 -8.50
N VAL A 32 21.88 -20.45 -8.43
CA VAL A 32 20.97 -20.21 -7.29
C VAL A 32 19.65 -20.94 -7.49
N LEU A 33 19.37 -21.91 -6.62
CA LEU A 33 18.14 -22.67 -6.66
C LEU A 33 16.99 -21.92 -5.98
N SER A 34 15.81 -21.96 -6.60
CA SER A 34 14.56 -21.41 -6.06
C SER A 34 13.70 -22.46 -5.34
N VAL A 35 14.05 -23.74 -5.47
CA VAL A 35 13.31 -24.88 -4.90
C VAL A 35 14.05 -25.40 -3.66
N LYS A 36 13.29 -25.62 -2.58
CA LYS A 36 13.85 -26.05 -1.27
C LYS A 36 14.18 -27.54 -1.20
N LYS A 37 13.55 -28.35 -2.04
CA LYS A 37 13.79 -29.80 -2.16
C LYS A 37 14.45 -30.10 -3.49
N CYS A 38 15.40 -31.02 -3.50
CA CYS A 38 16.09 -31.50 -4.69
C CYS A 38 16.38 -32.98 -4.51
N ASP A 39 16.14 -33.78 -5.53
CA ASP A 39 16.46 -35.20 -5.49
C ASP A 39 17.78 -35.43 -6.24
N LEU A 40 18.71 -36.16 -5.63
CA LEU A 40 19.93 -36.61 -6.29
C LEU A 40 19.72 -38.01 -6.81
N GLU A 41 20.21 -38.26 -8.01
CA GLU A 41 20.29 -39.57 -8.64
C GLU A 41 21.70 -39.76 -9.18
N ALA A 42 22.39 -40.82 -8.77
CA ALA A 42 23.69 -41.19 -9.33
C ALA A 42 23.56 -42.51 -10.07
N ASP A 43 24.04 -42.55 -11.32
CA ASP A 43 24.11 -43.78 -12.10
C ASP A 43 25.58 -44.15 -12.31
N PHE A 44 26.01 -45.19 -11.59
CA PHE A 44 27.39 -45.68 -11.57
C PHE A 44 27.68 -46.68 -12.69
N SER A 45 26.75 -46.89 -13.63
CA SER A 45 26.94 -47.84 -14.75
C SER A 45 28.11 -47.46 -15.65
N GLU A 46 28.44 -46.17 -15.74
CA GLU A 46 29.56 -45.63 -16.54
C GLU A 46 30.91 -45.60 -15.78
N LEU A 47 30.94 -45.96 -14.49
CA LEU A 47 32.19 -46.06 -13.73
C LEU A 47 33.03 -47.27 -14.17
N PRO A 48 34.37 -47.21 -14.08
CA PRO A 48 35.24 -48.35 -14.31
C PRO A 48 34.80 -49.57 -13.49
N SER A 49 34.79 -50.75 -14.11
CA SER A 49 34.32 -52.00 -13.50
C SER A 49 35.04 -52.35 -12.19
N GLU A 50 36.31 -51.93 -12.04
CA GLU A 50 37.09 -52.08 -10.81
C GLU A 50 36.56 -51.27 -9.62
N LEU A 51 36.01 -50.07 -9.88
CA LEU A 51 35.45 -49.20 -8.84
C LEU A 51 33.99 -49.59 -8.56
N ARG A 52 33.22 -49.83 -9.63
CA ARG A 52 31.80 -50.20 -9.55
C ARG A 52 31.57 -51.46 -8.71
N ASN A 53 32.44 -52.45 -8.81
CA ASN A 53 32.32 -53.71 -8.08
C ASN A 53 32.73 -53.62 -6.59
N LYS A 54 33.38 -52.52 -6.19
CA LYS A 54 33.81 -52.27 -4.81
C LYS A 54 32.83 -51.40 -4.03
N ILE A 55 32.00 -50.59 -4.69
CA ILE A 55 31.07 -49.70 -3.98
C ILE A 55 29.92 -50.53 -3.42
N GLU A 56 29.86 -50.67 -2.09
CA GLU A 56 28.74 -51.34 -1.40
C GLU A 56 27.88 -50.34 -0.63
N HIS A 57 28.47 -49.28 -0.05
CA HIS A 57 27.77 -48.27 0.73
C HIS A 57 28.12 -46.85 0.31
N VAL A 58 27.08 -46.00 0.20
CA VAL A 58 27.21 -44.58 -0.12
C VAL A 58 26.64 -43.77 1.05
N THR A 59 27.37 -42.77 1.50
CA THR A 59 26.89 -41.82 2.50
C THR A 59 26.91 -40.41 1.94
N LEU A 60 25.91 -39.61 2.32
CA LEU A 60 25.81 -38.22 1.92
C LEU A 60 25.67 -37.35 3.17
N THR A 61 26.58 -36.39 3.33
CA THR A 61 26.54 -35.42 4.43
C THR A 61 26.28 -34.03 3.88
N GLN A 62 25.33 -33.33 4.49
CA GLN A 62 25.06 -31.92 4.21
C GLN A 62 25.63 -31.06 5.32
N SER A 63 26.29 -29.96 4.95
CA SER A 63 26.71 -28.92 5.88
C SER A 63 26.25 -27.55 5.39
N TYR A 64 25.73 -26.72 6.29
CA TYR A 64 25.26 -25.38 5.96
C TYR A 64 25.53 -24.43 7.11
N THR A 65 25.56 -23.14 6.78
CA THR A 65 25.87 -22.07 7.74
C THR A 65 24.59 -21.29 8.01
N SER A 66 23.81 -21.73 9.00
CA SER A 66 22.62 -21.02 9.46
C SER A 66 22.72 -20.89 10.98
N LEU A 67 23.21 -19.74 11.45
CA LEU A 67 23.55 -19.47 12.87
C LEU A 67 24.45 -20.54 13.53
N GLY A 68 25.46 -21.01 12.79
CA GLY A 68 26.41 -22.04 13.22
C GLY A 68 26.58 -23.12 12.14
N LYS A 69 27.79 -23.69 12.02
CA LYS A 69 28.02 -24.83 11.12
C LYS A 69 27.31 -26.06 11.68
N LYS A 70 26.18 -26.44 11.08
CA LYS A 70 25.53 -27.72 11.38
C LYS A 70 25.84 -28.70 10.26
N LYS A 71 26.41 -29.86 10.61
CA LYS A 71 26.52 -31.04 9.75
C LYS A 71 25.33 -31.94 10.03
N VAL A 72 24.63 -32.36 8.98
CA VAL A 72 23.46 -33.24 9.05
C VAL A 72 23.70 -34.38 8.06
N SER A 73 23.58 -35.62 8.52
CA SER A 73 23.57 -36.78 7.63
C SER A 73 22.29 -36.77 6.80
N VAL A 74 22.40 -37.01 5.50
CA VAL A 74 21.25 -37.15 4.62
C VAL A 74 20.99 -38.63 4.41
N ASP A 75 19.75 -39.04 4.66
CA ASP A 75 19.35 -40.44 4.48
C ASP A 75 19.32 -40.80 2.99
N VAL A 76 19.92 -41.94 2.69
CA VAL A 76 19.92 -42.54 1.36
C VAL A 76 18.60 -43.31 1.19
N GLU A 77 17.76 -42.88 0.25
CA GLU A 77 16.42 -43.46 0.08
C GLU A 77 16.45 -44.79 -0.68
N LYS A 78 17.31 -44.87 -1.71
CA LYS A 78 17.48 -46.08 -2.52
C LYS A 78 18.94 -46.26 -2.91
N GLN A 79 19.47 -47.47 -2.73
CA GLN A 79 20.81 -47.82 -3.14
C GLN A 79 20.83 -49.22 -3.77
N THR A 80 21.47 -49.34 -4.92
CA THR A 80 21.82 -50.60 -5.60
C THR A 80 23.28 -50.52 -6.03
N ALA A 81 23.84 -51.63 -6.54
CA ALA A 81 25.22 -51.70 -7.03
C ALA A 81 25.54 -50.72 -8.19
N SER A 82 24.54 -50.12 -8.82
CA SER A 82 24.75 -49.17 -9.91
C SER A 82 23.95 -47.88 -9.80
N PHE A 83 23.14 -47.72 -8.75
CA PHE A 83 22.26 -46.58 -8.62
C PHE A 83 22.11 -46.13 -7.18
N PHE A 84 22.09 -44.82 -6.97
CA PHE A 84 21.79 -44.23 -5.67
C PHE A 84 20.81 -43.07 -5.84
N SER A 85 19.88 -42.92 -4.90
CA SER A 85 19.02 -41.74 -4.80
C SER A 85 18.83 -41.27 -3.36
N ALA A 86 18.82 -39.94 -3.19
CA ALA A 86 18.50 -39.27 -1.92
C ALA A 86 17.75 -37.95 -2.17
N SER A 87 16.80 -37.64 -1.28
CA SER A 87 16.12 -36.35 -1.27
C SER A 87 16.82 -35.35 -0.34
N LEU A 88 17.20 -34.21 -0.89
CA LEU A 88 17.86 -33.13 -0.18
C LEU A 88 16.87 -32.04 0.24
N LYS A 89 17.08 -31.51 1.45
CA LYS A 89 16.38 -30.32 1.92
C LYS A 89 17.37 -29.16 2.11
N LEU A 90 17.37 -28.23 1.16
CA LEU A 90 18.27 -27.09 1.17
C LEU A 90 17.87 -26.09 2.26
N GLN A 91 18.89 -25.51 2.91
CA GLN A 91 18.75 -24.38 3.81
C GLN A 91 19.10 -23.09 3.10
N SER A 92 18.54 -21.97 3.56
CA SER A 92 18.82 -20.66 2.94
C SER A 92 20.31 -20.34 3.04
N GLY A 93 20.93 -19.97 1.91
CA GLY A 93 22.36 -19.75 1.77
C GLY A 93 23.09 -20.91 1.11
N LYS A 94 24.37 -21.06 1.45
CA LYS A 94 25.26 -22.09 0.90
C LYS A 94 25.09 -23.43 1.63
N ASN A 95 24.88 -24.49 0.87
CA ASN A 95 24.82 -25.87 1.35
C ASN A 95 25.96 -26.65 0.68
N LEU A 96 26.91 -27.12 1.48
CA LEU A 96 28.00 -27.97 1.01
C LEU A 96 27.63 -29.42 1.27
N PHE A 97 27.73 -30.25 0.24
CA PHE A 97 27.46 -31.68 0.30
C PHE A 97 28.76 -32.46 0.09
N GLU A 98 28.97 -33.48 0.93
CA GLU A 98 30.08 -34.41 0.86
C GLU A 98 29.51 -35.82 0.65
N LEU A 99 29.77 -36.38 -0.53
CA LEU A 99 29.45 -37.77 -0.89
C LEU A 99 30.66 -38.63 -0.56
N SER A 100 30.50 -39.68 0.25
CA SER A 100 31.59 -40.61 0.58
C SER A 100 31.20 -42.05 0.20
N LEU A 101 32.11 -42.74 -0.47
CA LEU A 101 31.95 -44.11 -0.96
C LEU A 101 32.73 -45.08 -0.08
N PHE A 102 32.14 -46.24 0.21
CA PHE A 102 32.73 -47.28 1.04
C PHE A 102 32.67 -48.66 0.38
N ASP A 103 33.68 -49.47 0.67
CA ASP A 103 33.77 -50.88 0.28
C ASP A 103 32.98 -51.78 1.23
N LYS A 104 32.96 -53.09 0.93
CA LYS A 104 32.27 -54.12 1.70
C LYS A 104 32.72 -54.25 3.14
N ASP A 105 34.01 -54.03 3.36
CA ASP A 105 34.62 -54.02 4.68
C ASP A 105 34.45 -52.66 5.40
N SER A 106 33.57 -51.79 4.89
CA SER A 106 33.37 -50.40 5.34
C SER A 106 34.63 -49.53 5.23
N GLU A 107 35.58 -49.91 4.36
CA GLU A 107 36.76 -49.11 4.07
C GLU A 107 36.41 -47.95 3.13
N PHE A 108 36.97 -46.77 3.39
CA PHE A 108 36.73 -45.57 2.61
C PHE A 108 37.41 -45.64 1.24
N LEU A 109 36.62 -45.57 0.16
CA LEU A 109 37.09 -45.60 -1.22
C LEU A 109 37.40 -44.20 -1.77
N GLY A 110 36.62 -43.20 -1.36
CA GLY A 110 36.80 -41.82 -1.81
C GLY A 110 35.63 -40.90 -1.50
N THR A 111 35.85 -39.59 -1.67
CA THR A 111 34.83 -38.56 -1.47
C THR A 111 34.77 -37.58 -2.64
N ALA A 112 33.55 -37.09 -2.90
CA ALA A 112 33.24 -36.05 -3.85
C ALA A 112 32.41 -34.97 -3.15
N ALA A 113 32.80 -33.70 -3.29
CA ALA A 113 32.10 -32.58 -2.66
C ALA A 113 31.55 -31.59 -3.69
N PHE A 114 30.38 -31.02 -3.42
CA PHE A 114 29.75 -29.99 -4.26
C PHE A 114 28.96 -29.00 -3.43
N GLU A 115 28.76 -27.79 -3.95
CA GLU A 115 28.06 -26.69 -3.27
C GLU A 115 26.77 -26.33 -4.02
N LEU A 116 25.66 -26.20 -3.28
CA LEU A 116 24.38 -25.70 -3.79
C LEU A 116 23.96 -24.46 -3.00
N THR A 117 23.68 -23.37 -3.71
CA THR A 117 23.17 -22.14 -3.10
C THR A 117 21.66 -22.06 -3.26
N TYR A 118 20.91 -21.99 -2.15
CA TYR A 118 19.45 -21.80 -2.15
C TYR A 118 19.09 -20.42 -1.58
N LYS A 119 18.31 -19.64 -2.31
CA LYS A 119 17.81 -18.34 -1.84
C LYS A 119 16.30 -18.41 -1.65
N SER A 120 15.83 -18.16 -0.44
CA SER A 120 14.38 -18.16 -0.15
C SER A 120 13.71 -16.96 -0.80
N PHE A 121 13.03 -17.19 -1.93
CA PHE A 121 12.27 -16.18 -2.67
C PHE A 121 11.28 -15.40 -1.79
N PHE A 122 10.60 -16.07 -0.86
CA PHE A 122 9.57 -15.46 -0.02
C PHE A 122 10.11 -14.49 1.05
N ARG A 123 11.37 -14.62 1.49
CA ARG A 123 11.89 -13.78 2.59
C ARG A 123 12.24 -12.36 2.12
N GLU A 124 12.61 -12.18 0.86
CA GLU A 124 12.95 -10.87 0.29
C GLU A 124 11.72 -10.03 -0.06
N TRP A 125 10.67 -10.70 -0.53
CA TRP A 125 9.41 -10.03 -0.87
C TRP A 125 8.65 -9.57 0.35
N ASN A 126 8.73 -10.27 1.48
CA ASN A 126 8.00 -9.90 2.68
C ASN A 126 8.39 -8.50 3.19
N GLU A 127 9.67 -8.17 3.24
CA GLU A 127 10.13 -6.84 3.68
C GLU A 127 9.67 -5.77 2.70
N THR A 128 9.80 -6.02 1.40
CA THR A 128 9.37 -5.08 0.35
C THR A 128 7.86 -4.85 0.36
N ILE A 129 7.06 -5.92 0.47
CA ILE A 129 5.59 -5.85 0.55
C ILE A 129 5.18 -5.13 1.83
N PHE A 130 5.83 -5.41 2.95
CA PHE A 130 5.55 -4.74 4.21
C PHE A 130 5.87 -3.25 4.14
N ILE A 131 7.02 -2.86 3.60
CA ILE A 131 7.39 -1.46 3.39
C ILE A 131 6.40 -0.78 2.44
N ALA A 132 6.03 -1.42 1.34
CA ALA A 132 5.05 -0.88 0.39
C ALA A 132 3.67 -0.69 1.04
N LEU A 133 3.22 -1.66 1.85
CA LEU A 133 1.97 -1.58 2.59
C LEU A 133 2.02 -0.47 3.65
N ALA A 134 3.11 -0.38 4.42
CA ALA A 134 3.31 0.68 5.41
C ALA A 134 3.31 2.06 4.75
N LEU A 135 4.03 2.23 3.63
CA LEU A 135 4.05 3.46 2.86
C LEU A 135 2.66 3.81 2.32
N ALA A 136 1.93 2.84 1.77
CA ALA A 136 0.57 3.04 1.29
C ALA A 136 -0.39 3.48 2.41
N LEU A 137 -0.26 2.90 3.60
CA LEU A 137 -1.03 3.30 4.78
C LEU A 137 -0.66 4.71 5.25
N ILE A 138 0.62 5.08 5.25
CA ILE A 138 1.08 6.44 5.58
C ILE A 138 0.54 7.46 4.59
N ILE A 139 0.65 7.18 3.28
CA ILE A 139 0.12 8.06 2.22
C ILE A 139 -1.39 8.23 2.39
N ARG A 140 -2.12 7.14 2.64
CA ARG A 140 -3.56 7.15 2.88
C ARG A 140 -3.94 7.89 4.17
N ALA A 141 -3.12 7.81 5.20
CA ALA A 141 -3.39 8.47 6.48
C ALA A 141 -3.09 9.98 6.43
N LEU A 142 -2.03 10.40 5.72
CA LEU A 142 -1.49 11.75 5.83
C LEU A 142 -1.74 12.64 4.60
N ILE A 143 -1.93 12.07 3.41
CA ILE A 143 -1.94 12.84 2.17
C ILE A 143 -3.33 12.88 1.54
N ILE A 144 -3.92 11.71 1.28
CA ILE A 144 -5.16 11.60 0.50
C ILE A 144 -6.22 10.79 1.26
N GLN A 145 -7.39 11.40 1.42
CA GLN A 145 -8.56 10.72 1.99
C GLN A 145 -9.69 10.67 0.96
N ALA A 146 -10.29 9.49 0.78
CA ALA A 146 -11.45 9.31 -0.07
C ALA A 146 -12.74 9.54 0.72
N PHE A 147 -13.65 10.33 0.16
CA PHE A 147 -14.98 10.59 0.71
C PHE A 147 -16.05 10.28 -0.31
N TRP A 148 -17.23 9.91 0.19
CA TRP A 148 -18.45 9.73 -0.58
C TRP A 148 -19.43 10.84 -0.22
N ILE A 149 -20.09 11.43 -1.21
CA ILE A 149 -21.00 12.57 -1.03
C ILE A 149 -22.46 12.10 -0.99
N PRO A 150 -23.09 12.03 0.20
CA PRO A 150 -24.48 11.59 0.33
C PRO A 150 -25.50 12.65 -0.07
N THR A 151 -25.21 13.94 0.15
CA THR A 151 -26.21 15.03 0.04
C THR A 151 -25.97 15.96 -1.14
N GLY A 152 -27.04 16.61 -1.61
CA GLY A 152 -27.00 17.58 -2.72
C GLY A 152 -26.71 19.03 -2.31
N SER A 153 -26.11 19.28 -1.15
CA SER A 153 -25.84 20.64 -0.63
C SER A 153 -24.77 21.40 -1.42
N MET A 154 -23.92 20.67 -2.13
CA MET A 154 -22.86 21.23 -2.98
C MET A 154 -23.22 21.17 -4.47
N GLU A 155 -24.49 20.91 -4.83
CA GLU A 155 -24.91 20.95 -6.23
C GLU A 155 -24.89 22.38 -6.77
N PRO A 156 -24.50 22.61 -8.05
CA PRO A 156 -24.15 21.62 -9.07
C PRO A 156 -22.71 21.08 -9.02
N THR A 157 -21.83 21.66 -8.20
CA THR A 157 -20.40 21.30 -8.14
C THR A 157 -20.17 19.84 -7.77
N LEU A 158 -20.80 19.36 -6.69
CA LEU A 158 -20.75 17.96 -6.26
C LEU A 158 -22.17 17.41 -6.17
N LEU A 159 -22.38 16.26 -6.80
CA LEU A 159 -23.68 15.61 -6.81
C LEU A 159 -23.83 14.68 -5.60
N GLY A 160 -24.94 14.85 -4.88
CA GLY A 160 -25.34 13.93 -3.82
C GLY A 160 -25.96 12.64 -4.35
N GLN A 161 -26.17 11.67 -3.45
CA GLN A 161 -26.96 10.48 -3.77
C GLN A 161 -28.41 10.88 -4.01
N LEU A 162 -29.03 10.29 -5.03
CA LEU A 162 -30.48 10.36 -5.24
C LEU A 162 -31.06 8.96 -5.12
N THR A 163 -32.12 8.87 -4.30
CA THR A 163 -32.88 7.65 -4.08
C THR A 163 -34.34 7.93 -4.39
N GLU A 164 -34.97 7.06 -5.17
CA GLU A 164 -36.41 7.11 -5.39
C GLU A 164 -37.15 6.86 -4.07
N ARG A 165 -38.03 7.79 -3.69
CA ARG A 165 -38.74 7.74 -2.40
C ARG A 165 -39.58 6.48 -2.23
N PHE A 166 -40.23 6.02 -3.30
CA PHE A 166 -41.13 4.87 -3.28
C PHE A 166 -40.39 3.54 -3.32
N SER A 167 -39.46 3.37 -4.28
CA SER A 167 -38.76 2.10 -4.48
C SER A 167 -37.49 1.93 -3.65
N GLN A 168 -37.06 2.97 -2.91
CA GLN A 168 -35.77 3.03 -2.20
C GLN A 168 -34.57 2.73 -3.11
N LYS A 169 -34.75 2.85 -4.43
CA LYS A 169 -33.76 2.52 -5.44
C LYS A 169 -32.84 3.72 -5.63
N VAL A 170 -31.54 3.51 -5.48
CA VAL A 170 -30.52 4.52 -5.77
C VAL A 170 -30.47 4.74 -7.28
N THR A 171 -30.89 5.92 -7.73
CA THR A 171 -30.84 6.33 -9.15
C THR A 171 -29.53 7.00 -9.48
N ARG A 172 -28.89 7.63 -8.49
CA ARG A 172 -27.56 8.23 -8.62
C ARG A 172 -26.74 7.98 -7.35
N PRO A 173 -25.54 7.38 -7.44
CA PRO A 173 -24.77 6.97 -6.28
C PRO A 173 -24.09 8.11 -5.50
N GLY A 174 -24.14 9.36 -5.99
CA GLY A 174 -23.37 10.47 -5.41
C GLY A 174 -21.90 10.45 -5.84
N ASP A 175 -21.26 11.62 -5.85
CA ASP A 175 -19.85 11.76 -6.23
C ASP A 175 -18.95 11.17 -5.12
N GLN A 176 -17.87 10.51 -5.54
CA GLN A 176 -16.77 10.11 -4.68
C GLN A 176 -15.55 10.97 -5.00
N ILE A 177 -14.99 11.57 -3.96
CA ILE A 177 -13.97 12.60 -4.07
C ILE A 177 -12.69 12.20 -3.34
N LEU A 178 -11.58 12.76 -3.78
CA LEU A 178 -10.31 12.75 -3.06
C LEU A 178 -10.10 14.12 -2.39
N VAL A 179 -9.70 14.05 -1.13
CA VAL A 179 -9.38 15.20 -0.29
C VAL A 179 -7.89 15.19 0.01
N SER A 180 -7.23 16.31 -0.29
CA SER A 180 -5.85 16.57 0.11
C SER A 180 -5.83 17.06 1.56
N ARG A 181 -5.34 16.23 2.48
CA ARG A 181 -5.24 16.57 3.90
C ARG A 181 -4.15 17.61 4.15
N CYS A 182 -3.01 17.43 3.48
CA CYS A 182 -1.85 18.32 3.57
C CYS A 182 -2.03 19.67 2.86
N ALA A 183 -3.19 19.98 2.28
CA ALA A 183 -3.45 21.28 1.66
C ALA A 183 -3.38 22.43 2.68
N TYR A 184 -3.85 22.17 3.91
CA TYR A 184 -3.96 23.18 4.97
C TYR A 184 -3.36 22.75 6.28
N VAL A 185 -3.39 21.46 6.61
CA VAL A 185 -2.98 20.95 7.92
C VAL A 185 -2.25 19.63 7.78
N MET A 186 -1.09 19.49 8.43
CA MET A 186 -0.45 18.18 8.64
C MET A 186 -0.96 17.61 9.97
N ASP A 187 -1.94 16.73 9.89
CA ASP A 187 -2.56 16.12 11.06
C ASP A 187 -1.98 14.73 11.36
N PHE A 188 -1.00 14.65 12.27
CA PHE A 188 -0.47 13.39 12.75
C PHE A 188 -1.36 12.73 13.81
N SER A 189 -2.35 13.46 14.35
CA SER A 189 -3.27 12.92 15.37
C SER A 189 -4.29 11.92 14.81
N LEU A 190 -4.30 11.68 13.50
CA LEU A 190 -5.25 10.79 12.80
C LEU A 190 -6.72 11.14 13.10
N ASP A 191 -7.09 12.41 12.87
CA ASP A 191 -8.40 12.98 13.24
C ASP A 191 -8.65 12.95 14.76
N GLY A 192 -7.61 13.12 15.58
CA GLY A 192 -7.69 13.14 17.05
C GLY A 192 -7.67 11.77 17.74
N ARG A 193 -7.47 10.67 17.00
CA ARG A 193 -7.32 9.31 17.58
C ARG A 193 -6.03 9.13 18.38
N LEU A 194 -4.98 9.86 18.01
CA LEU A 194 -3.70 9.90 18.69
C LEU A 194 -3.47 11.32 19.22
N PRO A 195 -4.08 11.69 20.37
CA PRO A 195 -4.12 13.07 20.84
C PRO A 195 -2.75 13.64 21.23
N PHE A 196 -1.75 12.77 21.43
CA PHE A 196 -0.38 13.15 21.75
C PHE A 196 0.46 13.54 20.51
N LEU A 197 -0.06 13.31 19.30
CA LEU A 197 0.63 13.68 18.07
C LEU A 197 0.20 15.07 17.59
N PRO A 198 1.12 15.86 17.02
CA PRO A 198 0.86 17.25 16.68
C PRO A 198 -0.06 17.38 15.45
N ARG A 199 -0.82 18.47 15.42
CA ARG A 199 -1.58 18.92 14.26
C ARG A 199 -1.07 20.29 13.85
N ILE A 200 -0.36 20.35 12.73
CA ILE A 200 0.42 21.52 12.32
C ILE A 200 -0.32 22.23 11.18
N PRO A 201 -0.85 23.45 11.38
CA PRO A 201 -1.39 24.25 10.28
C PRO A 201 -0.25 24.65 9.34
N ILE A 202 -0.44 24.40 8.05
CA ILE A 202 0.53 24.68 6.98
C ILE A 202 0.12 25.96 6.25
N LYS A 203 -1.17 26.09 5.94
CA LYS A 203 -1.68 27.14 5.07
C LYS A 203 -3.16 27.39 5.36
N LEU A 204 -3.57 28.66 5.30
CA LEU A 204 -4.97 29.04 5.37
C LEU A 204 -5.68 28.70 4.04
N PRO A 205 -6.94 28.20 4.08
CA PRO A 205 -7.76 28.10 2.89
C PRO A 205 -7.94 29.43 2.19
N LYS A 206 -8.13 29.39 0.87
CA LYS A 206 -8.48 30.55 0.06
C LYS A 206 -9.98 30.62 -0.11
N ARG A 207 -10.48 31.83 -0.37
CA ARG A 207 -11.85 32.02 -0.80
C ARG A 207 -12.12 31.21 -2.08
N GLY A 208 -13.27 30.55 -2.13
CA GLY A 208 -13.63 29.67 -3.23
C GLY A 208 -13.16 28.22 -3.08
N ASP A 209 -12.27 27.90 -2.13
CA ASP A 209 -11.86 26.52 -1.88
C ASP A 209 -13.03 25.67 -1.38
N VAL A 210 -13.13 24.43 -1.86
CA VAL A 210 -14.06 23.43 -1.32
C VAL A 210 -13.34 22.61 -0.25
N VAL A 211 -13.82 22.70 0.98
CA VAL A 211 -13.14 22.14 2.16
C VAL A 211 -13.97 21.06 2.83
N VAL A 212 -13.29 20.01 3.30
CA VAL A 212 -13.87 19.00 4.17
C VAL A 212 -13.44 19.27 5.60
N PHE A 213 -14.37 19.18 6.53
CA PHE A 213 -14.16 19.51 7.93
C PHE A 213 -15.06 18.69 8.85
N ARG A 214 -14.67 18.58 10.11
CA ARG A 214 -15.54 18.04 11.16
C ARG A 214 -16.61 19.07 11.51
N PHE A 215 -17.87 18.68 11.47
CA PHE A 215 -18.99 19.54 11.85
C PHE A 215 -18.76 20.14 13.25
N PRO A 216 -18.88 21.48 13.42
CA PRO A 216 -18.46 22.15 14.64
C PRO A 216 -19.36 21.93 15.85
N ILE A 217 -20.63 21.58 15.63
CA ILE A 217 -21.58 21.34 16.72
C ILE A 217 -21.62 19.85 17.03
N GLU A 218 -21.14 19.47 18.21
CA GLU A 218 -21.26 18.11 18.71
C GLU A 218 -22.71 17.82 19.11
N MET A 219 -23.27 16.72 18.61
CA MET A 219 -24.59 16.25 19.01
C MET A 219 -24.43 15.11 20.02
N PRO A 220 -24.92 15.25 21.27
CA PRO A 220 -24.82 14.20 22.27
C PRO A 220 -25.42 12.88 21.77
N GLY A 221 -24.66 11.79 21.84
CA GLY A 221 -25.10 10.46 21.40
C GLY A 221 -24.92 10.17 19.91
N GLU A 222 -24.38 11.11 19.12
CA GLU A 222 -24.08 10.88 17.70
C GLU A 222 -22.57 10.90 17.42
N PRO A 223 -22.08 10.07 16.48
CA PRO A 223 -20.69 10.12 16.07
C PRO A 223 -20.38 11.45 15.34
N PRO A 224 -19.13 11.97 15.44
CA PRO A 224 -18.72 13.15 14.71
C PRO A 224 -18.97 13.01 13.20
N LYS A 225 -19.58 14.03 12.59
CA LYS A 225 -19.91 14.05 11.17
C LYS A 225 -18.91 14.92 10.41
N ASP A 226 -18.56 14.47 9.20
CA ASP A 226 -17.75 15.26 8.27
C ASP A 226 -18.65 15.96 7.26
N TYR A 227 -18.40 17.26 7.06
CA TYR A 227 -19.14 18.13 6.16
C TYR A 227 -18.22 18.65 5.07
N ILE A 228 -18.81 19.03 3.94
CA ILE A 228 -18.13 19.66 2.81
C ILE A 228 -18.88 20.93 2.42
N LYS A 229 -18.15 22.05 2.33
CA LYS A 229 -18.67 23.38 1.96
C LYS A 229 -17.62 24.19 1.22
N ARG A 230 -18.04 25.29 0.60
CA ARG A 230 -17.15 26.27 -0.04
C ARG A 230 -16.81 27.39 0.94
N VAL A 231 -15.55 27.79 0.96
CA VAL A 231 -15.07 28.94 1.76
C VAL A 231 -15.52 30.24 1.11
N ILE A 232 -16.24 31.06 1.88
CA ILE A 232 -16.79 32.35 1.46
C ILE A 232 -16.11 33.51 2.20
N GLY A 233 -15.95 33.38 3.52
CA GLY A 233 -15.26 34.36 4.36
C GLY A 233 -14.01 33.78 5.01
N LEU A 234 -12.93 34.54 4.96
CA LEU A 234 -11.66 34.33 5.65
C LEU A 234 -11.65 35.11 6.98
N PRO A 235 -10.72 34.81 7.91
CA PRO A 235 -10.49 35.61 9.11
C PRO A 235 -10.53 37.12 8.84
N GLY A 236 -11.34 37.84 9.62
CA GLY A 236 -11.52 39.29 9.52
C GLY A 236 -12.51 39.77 8.45
N ASP A 237 -12.96 38.91 7.53
CA ASP A 237 -13.95 39.30 6.53
C ASP A 237 -15.30 39.64 7.17
N LYS A 238 -15.97 40.66 6.65
CA LYS A 238 -17.38 40.95 6.93
C LYS A 238 -18.26 40.27 5.88
N VAL A 239 -19.13 39.35 6.28
CA VAL A 239 -20.03 38.63 5.38
C VAL A 239 -21.48 39.02 5.64
N GLN A 240 -22.25 39.22 4.57
CA GLN A 240 -23.68 39.49 4.62
C GLN A 240 -24.37 38.81 3.44
N VAL A 241 -25.58 38.29 3.65
CA VAL A 241 -26.50 37.89 2.58
C VAL A 241 -27.68 38.83 2.64
N TYR A 242 -27.94 39.52 1.53
CA TYR A 242 -29.02 40.48 1.43
C TYR A 242 -29.47 40.59 -0.01
N ASN A 243 -30.79 40.72 -0.24
CA ASN A 243 -31.37 40.91 -1.58
C ASN A 243 -30.86 39.87 -2.59
N PHE A 244 -30.86 38.59 -2.19
CA PHE A 244 -30.47 37.44 -3.02
C PHE A 244 -28.98 37.40 -3.42
N GLU A 245 -28.13 38.20 -2.79
CA GLU A 245 -26.70 38.27 -3.09
C GLU A 245 -25.84 38.10 -1.83
N VAL A 246 -24.64 37.55 -2.00
CA VAL A 246 -23.64 37.45 -0.94
C VAL A 246 -22.64 38.58 -1.08
N TYR A 247 -22.47 39.32 0.00
CA TYR A 247 -21.52 40.41 0.15
C TYR A 247 -20.38 39.96 1.06
N VAL A 248 -19.14 40.21 0.63
CA VAL A 248 -17.94 40.08 1.46
C VAL A 248 -17.20 41.40 1.42
N ASN A 249 -16.96 41.99 2.59
CA ASN A 249 -16.39 43.33 2.75
C ASN A 249 -17.12 44.38 1.89
N ASP A 250 -18.45 44.35 1.97
CA ASP A 250 -19.38 45.24 1.27
C ASP A 250 -19.37 45.11 -0.27
N GLN A 251 -18.80 44.03 -0.80
CA GLN A 251 -18.73 43.75 -2.24
C GLN A 251 -19.47 42.47 -2.61
N ILE A 252 -20.24 42.54 -3.70
CA ILE A 252 -20.97 41.40 -4.24
C ILE A 252 -19.97 40.34 -4.75
N LEU A 253 -20.14 39.11 -4.28
CA LEU A 253 -19.42 37.95 -4.78
C LEU A 253 -19.95 37.51 -6.14
N LYS A 254 -19.05 37.19 -7.08
CA LYS A 254 -19.40 36.56 -8.36
C LYS A 254 -19.38 35.05 -8.20
N GLU A 255 -20.54 34.44 -8.22
CA GLU A 255 -20.69 33.04 -7.81
C GLU A 255 -21.20 32.15 -8.95
N PRO A 256 -20.39 31.90 -10.00
CA PRO A 256 -20.83 31.10 -11.16
C PRO A 256 -21.06 29.62 -10.83
N TYR A 257 -20.77 29.20 -9.60
CA TYR A 257 -20.88 27.83 -9.11
C TYR A 257 -22.19 27.54 -8.37
N ILE A 258 -23.03 28.54 -8.08
CA ILE A 258 -24.27 28.31 -7.32
C ILE A 258 -25.36 27.75 -8.22
N LYS A 259 -26.27 26.98 -7.62
CA LYS A 259 -27.46 26.46 -8.31
C LYS A 259 -28.50 27.56 -8.53
N ASP A 260 -28.80 28.29 -7.45
CA ASP A 260 -29.82 29.33 -7.37
C ASP A 260 -29.38 30.40 -6.35
N PRO A 261 -29.83 31.65 -6.48
CA PRO A 261 -29.58 32.70 -5.48
C PRO A 261 -30.12 32.32 -4.08
N PRO A 262 -29.48 32.76 -2.98
CA PRO A 262 -29.97 32.52 -1.63
C PRO A 262 -31.29 33.26 -1.36
N PHE A 263 -32.33 32.53 -0.92
CA PHE A 263 -33.64 33.07 -0.54
C PHE A 263 -33.74 33.31 0.97
N TYR A 264 -32.73 33.94 1.54
CA TYR A 264 -32.65 34.30 2.95
C TYR A 264 -31.74 35.51 3.13
N ASP A 265 -31.96 36.25 4.22
CA ASP A 265 -31.04 37.28 4.68
C ASP A 265 -30.19 36.73 5.83
N TYR A 266 -28.93 37.15 5.90
CA TYR A 266 -28.01 36.74 6.96
C TYR A 266 -26.97 37.82 7.24
N GLY A 267 -26.61 37.98 8.52
CA GLY A 267 -25.61 38.96 8.95
C GLY A 267 -26.10 40.41 8.92
N PRO A 268 -25.18 41.40 8.89
CA PRO A 268 -23.73 41.25 8.72
C PRO A 268 -23.03 40.58 9.91
N VAL A 269 -22.01 39.77 9.63
CA VAL A 269 -21.14 39.17 10.64
C VAL A 269 -19.66 39.32 10.25
N THR A 270 -18.77 39.43 11.23
CA THR A 270 -17.32 39.40 11.01
C THR A 270 -16.77 38.03 11.38
N VAL A 271 -15.99 37.43 10.47
CA VAL A 271 -15.39 36.11 10.68
C VAL A 271 -14.28 36.22 11.74
N PRO A 272 -14.33 35.43 12.83
CA PRO A 272 -13.28 35.41 13.84
C PRO A 272 -11.92 34.98 13.27
N GLU A 273 -10.83 35.40 13.95
CA GLU A 273 -9.44 35.15 13.51
C GLU A 273 -9.09 33.66 13.32
N ASP A 274 -9.71 32.78 14.10
CA ASP A 274 -9.46 31.34 14.12
C ASP A 274 -10.48 30.53 13.32
N SER A 275 -11.26 31.20 12.46
CA SER A 275 -12.46 30.64 11.86
C SER A 275 -12.62 31.00 10.38
N LEU A 276 -13.54 30.30 9.71
CA LEU A 276 -13.96 30.53 8.34
C LEU A 276 -15.48 30.69 8.29
N PHE A 277 -15.98 31.40 7.28
CA PHE A 277 -17.39 31.35 6.93
C PHE A 277 -17.56 30.53 5.64
N VAL A 278 -18.44 29.53 5.67
CA VAL A 278 -18.60 28.57 4.58
C VAL A 278 -20.06 28.44 4.17
N LEU A 279 -20.32 28.33 2.87
CA LEU A 279 -21.67 28.09 2.32
C LEU A 279 -21.66 26.88 1.38
N GLY A 280 -22.82 26.26 1.20
CA GLY A 280 -23.04 25.27 0.14
C GLY A 280 -23.35 25.96 -1.18
N ASP A 281 -23.00 25.30 -2.29
CA ASP A 281 -23.30 25.80 -3.63
C ASP A 281 -24.81 25.72 -3.95
N ASN A 282 -25.53 24.79 -3.30
CA ASN A 282 -26.98 24.71 -3.33
C ASN A 282 -27.57 25.51 -2.17
N ARG A 283 -27.57 26.85 -2.32
CA ARG A 283 -27.83 27.81 -1.25
C ARG A 283 -29.09 27.55 -0.44
N ASN A 284 -30.17 27.22 -1.14
CA ASN A 284 -31.49 27.03 -0.54
C ASN A 284 -31.70 25.62 0.04
N ASN A 285 -30.71 24.73 -0.09
CA ASN A 285 -30.78 23.35 0.38
C ASN A 285 -29.42 22.88 0.91
N SER A 286 -28.85 23.68 1.81
CA SER A 286 -27.56 23.41 2.43
C SER A 286 -27.61 23.83 3.89
N SER A 287 -27.18 22.94 4.78
CA SER A 287 -26.91 23.34 6.17
C SER A 287 -25.45 23.73 6.30
N ASP A 288 -25.22 25.03 6.43
CA ASP A 288 -23.91 25.67 6.36
C ASP A 288 -23.81 26.90 7.29
N GLY A 289 -22.85 27.80 7.06
CA GLY A 289 -22.56 28.88 7.99
C GLY A 289 -23.71 29.83 8.27
N HIS A 290 -24.72 29.92 7.39
CA HIS A 290 -25.92 30.71 7.69
C HIS A 290 -26.81 30.06 8.76
N ASP A 291 -26.76 28.74 8.91
CA ASP A 291 -27.53 27.99 9.92
C ASP A 291 -26.78 27.86 11.25
N TRP A 292 -25.50 27.53 11.21
CA TRP A 292 -24.72 27.12 12.39
C TRP A 292 -23.49 28.00 12.68
N GLY A 293 -23.25 29.05 11.89
CA GLY A 293 -22.20 30.03 12.14
C GLY A 293 -20.84 29.67 11.56
N PHE A 294 -19.77 29.91 12.31
CA PHE A 294 -18.41 29.83 11.78
C PHE A 294 -17.80 28.44 11.88
N LEU A 295 -16.91 28.12 10.94
CA LEU A 295 -16.10 26.91 10.93
C LEU A 295 -14.75 27.18 11.59
N PRO A 296 -14.44 26.62 12.78
CA PRO A 296 -13.12 26.73 13.37
C PRO A 296 -12.05 26.10 12.47
N LEU A 297 -10.89 26.77 12.31
CA LEU A 297 -9.75 26.23 11.57
C LEU A 297 -9.25 24.91 12.17
N SER A 298 -9.44 24.74 13.48
CA SER A 298 -9.15 23.50 14.20
C SER A 298 -10.00 22.31 13.74
N HIS A 299 -11.07 22.50 12.95
CA HIS A 299 -11.92 21.43 12.45
C HIS A 299 -11.64 21.05 10.98
N LEU A 300 -10.79 21.81 10.28
CA LEU A 300 -10.44 21.55 8.89
C LEU A 300 -9.73 20.20 8.71
N LYS A 301 -10.21 19.37 7.78
CA LYS A 301 -9.55 18.13 7.39
C LYS A 301 -8.71 18.25 6.12
N GLY A 302 -9.17 19.04 5.14
CA GLY A 302 -8.44 19.20 3.88
C GLY A 302 -9.25 19.83 2.76
N GLN A 303 -8.64 19.94 1.59
CA GLN A 303 -9.26 20.46 0.37
C GLN A 303 -9.80 19.32 -0.49
N ALA A 304 -11.04 19.43 -0.96
CA ALA A 304 -11.57 18.53 -1.99
C ALA A 304 -10.94 18.91 -3.34
N VAL A 305 -10.20 17.98 -3.97
CA VAL A 305 -9.37 18.29 -5.15
C VAL A 305 -9.81 17.55 -6.42
N LEU A 306 -10.44 16.39 -6.30
CA LEU A 306 -10.75 15.53 -7.44
C LEU A 306 -12.05 14.76 -7.20
N ILE A 307 -12.92 14.69 -8.21
CA ILE A 307 -13.95 13.67 -8.32
C ILE A 307 -13.33 12.49 -9.05
N TYR A 308 -13.26 11.32 -8.41
CA TYR A 308 -12.66 10.13 -9.02
C TYR A 308 -13.69 9.11 -9.51
N ASN A 309 -14.92 9.17 -8.99
CA ASN A 309 -16.02 8.30 -9.40
C ASN A 309 -17.35 9.04 -9.17
N PRO A 310 -18.34 8.99 -10.08
CA PRO A 310 -18.42 8.22 -11.32
C PRO A 310 -17.43 8.68 -12.39
N PHE A 311 -16.90 7.75 -13.20
CA PHE A 311 -15.92 8.05 -14.27
C PHE A 311 -16.37 9.15 -15.23
N LYS A 312 -17.67 9.29 -15.52
CA LYS A 312 -18.23 10.36 -16.37
C LYS A 312 -18.02 11.77 -15.82
N ARG A 313 -17.82 11.90 -14.51
CA ARG A 313 -17.56 13.16 -13.80
C ARG A 313 -16.11 13.23 -13.29
N PHE A 314 -15.24 12.32 -13.74
CA PHE A 314 -13.84 12.34 -13.35
C PHE A 314 -13.22 13.69 -13.72
N GLY A 315 -12.67 14.39 -12.74
CA GLY A 315 -12.10 15.71 -12.98
C GLY A 315 -11.78 16.50 -11.72
N PRO A 316 -11.01 17.57 -11.86
CA PRO A 316 -10.64 18.42 -10.73
C PRO A 316 -11.85 19.17 -10.19
N ILE A 317 -11.89 19.34 -8.86
CA ILE A 317 -12.84 20.22 -8.20
C ILE A 317 -12.26 21.62 -8.22
N LYS A 318 -12.92 22.54 -8.94
CA LYS A 318 -12.41 23.89 -9.12
C LYS A 318 -12.60 24.73 -7.86
N SER A 319 -11.50 25.32 -7.40
CA SER A 319 -11.51 26.50 -6.55
C SER A 319 -11.63 27.72 -7.45
N ILE A 320 -12.71 28.49 -7.30
CA ILE A 320 -12.99 29.70 -8.07
C ILE A 320 -13.07 30.80 -7.04
N ASP A 321 -12.10 31.72 -7.04
CA ASP A 321 -12.18 32.92 -6.19
C ASP A 321 -13.34 33.77 -6.72
N PRO A 322 -14.41 33.97 -5.92
CA PRO A 322 -15.57 34.73 -6.36
C PRO A 322 -15.35 36.25 -6.31
N MET A 323 -14.22 36.72 -5.81
CA MET A 323 -13.92 38.15 -5.82
C MET A 323 -13.62 38.67 -7.23
N PRO A 324 -14.06 39.89 -7.57
CA PRO A 324 -13.70 40.51 -8.84
C PRO A 324 -12.18 40.74 -8.94
N ASP A 325 -11.62 40.53 -10.15
CA ASP A 325 -10.18 40.56 -10.46
C ASP A 325 -9.43 41.87 -10.07
N ASN A 326 -10.15 42.93 -9.72
CA ASN A 326 -9.58 44.23 -9.39
C ASN A 326 -9.04 44.34 -7.95
N ILE A 327 -9.07 43.24 -7.16
CA ILE A 327 -8.82 43.26 -5.70
C ILE A 327 -7.71 42.28 -5.29
N THR A 328 -7.24 41.43 -6.20
CA THR A 328 -5.99 40.68 -6.05
C THR A 328 -4.80 41.61 -6.25
N LYS A 329 -4.53 42.48 -5.27
CA LYS A 329 -3.26 43.20 -5.13
C LYS A 329 -2.69 43.04 -3.73
#